data_AF-H9G8T8-F1
#
_entry.id   AF-H9G8T8-F1
#
_cell.length_a   1.000
_cell.length_b   1.000
_cell.length_c   1.000
_cell.angle_alpha   90.00
_cell.angle_beta   90.00
_cell.angle_gamma   90.00
#
_symmetry.space_group_name_H-M   'P 1'
#
loop_
_entity.id
_entity.type
_entity.pdbx_description
1 polymer ?
#
loop_
_entity_poly.entity_id
_entity_poly.type
_entity_poly.pdbx_seq_one_letter_code
_entity_poly.pdbx_strand_id
1 'polypeptide(L)'
;MEHTPEPGREHDLVPCGKFLEVQDRNFHCWDYRRFVVQHSEVPPQDELAFSDSLITRNFSNYSSWHYRSRLLPQLYPDPQQQGRITEEILLKELELVQNAFFTDPNDQSAWFYHRWLLGRADPEPTIRCVYVNREDTSLAVAFSHPVAIAPASHDLIIFGDESPLVVRWRTPDGRNRPGFMWLCDLPASALNDHWPQHTFRILWSEGQSQKECVLFKGHRDCWSQDSVTEEQIFRCELSTEKSTVLQSELESCKELQALEPENKWCLLTIILLMRALDPLVYEHETLSYFTTLKAADPMRSAYLDDLRSKFLIENSILKMEYAESRVVDLSQRGLTMLCHLEHLLLVTHMNLSDNLLCALPPTLAMMRCLEVLEADDNRIETLEGLPALPRLEELSLCNNRLRRPADLQPLASFPKLAHLNIQGNPLCRIPGIQSELAALLPNVATILT
;
A
#
# COMPACT_ATOMS: atom_id res chain seq x y z
N MET A 1 0.27 -23.98 53.19
CA MET A 1 -0.28 -23.38 51.97
C MET A 1 -0.78 -22.00 52.37
N GLU A 2 0.11 -21.02 52.31
CA GLU A 2 -0.22 -19.63 52.61
C GLU A 2 -1.11 -19.10 51.49
N HIS A 3 -2.23 -18.48 51.87
CA HIS A 3 -3.05 -17.69 50.97
C HIS A 3 -2.22 -16.51 50.47
N THR A 4 -1.65 -16.61 49.26
CA THR A 4 -1.30 -15.42 48.49
C THR A 4 -2.59 -14.62 48.29
N PRO A 5 -2.68 -13.36 48.75
CA PRO A 5 -3.82 -12.51 48.43
C PRO A 5 -3.90 -12.39 46.90
N GLU A 6 -5.10 -12.46 46.34
CA GLU A 6 -5.28 -12.24 44.91
C GLU A 6 -4.63 -10.88 44.53
N PRO A 7 -3.77 -10.82 43.50
CA PRO A 7 -3.25 -9.55 43.01
C PRO A 7 -4.43 -8.69 42.57
N GLY A 8 -4.78 -7.72 43.41
CA GLY A 8 -6.01 -6.96 43.34
C GLY A 8 -5.82 -5.61 42.68
N ARG A 9 -6.91 -5.10 42.08
CA ARG A 9 -6.99 -3.79 41.44
C ARG A 9 -6.41 -2.65 42.29
N GLU A 10 -6.70 -2.62 43.59
CA GLU A 10 -6.22 -1.55 44.48
C GLU A 10 -4.73 -1.65 44.84
N HIS A 11 -4.20 -2.88 44.98
CA HIS A 11 -2.81 -3.08 45.41
C HIS A 11 -1.82 -2.67 44.33
N ASP A 12 -2.12 -2.97 43.05
CA ASP A 12 -1.15 -2.79 41.96
C ASP A 12 -1.48 -1.58 41.06
N LEU A 13 -2.75 -1.29 40.76
CA LEU A 13 -3.10 -0.19 39.84
C LEU A 13 -2.99 1.19 40.47
N VAL A 14 -3.26 1.32 41.78
CA VAL A 14 -3.14 2.60 42.48
C VAL A 14 -1.68 3.06 42.54
N PRO A 15 -0.69 2.21 42.92
CA PRO A 15 0.72 2.57 42.80
C PRO A 15 1.13 2.87 41.36
N CYS A 16 0.68 2.11 40.37
CA CYS A 16 0.94 2.41 38.96
C CYS A 16 0.43 3.81 38.59
N GLY A 17 -0.79 4.17 39.00
CA GLY A 17 -1.37 5.49 38.77
C GLY A 17 -0.51 6.60 39.38
N LYS A 18 -0.15 6.48 40.66
CA LYS A 18 0.74 7.43 41.35
C LYS A 18 2.12 7.52 40.71
N PHE A 19 2.65 6.42 40.19
CA PHE A 19 3.95 6.42 39.54
C PHE A 19 3.88 7.14 38.18
N LEU A 20 2.85 6.87 37.38
CA LEU A 20 2.60 7.55 36.11
C LEU A 20 2.22 9.02 36.28
N GLU A 21 1.67 9.41 37.43
CA GLU A 21 1.48 10.83 37.78
C GLU A 21 2.81 11.59 37.94
N VAL A 22 3.90 10.90 38.26
CA VAL A 22 5.24 11.51 38.43
C VAL A 22 6.10 11.30 37.19
N GLN A 23 6.02 10.13 36.57
CA GLN A 23 6.73 9.74 35.34
C GLN A 23 5.77 9.15 34.32
N ASP A 24 5.01 10.04 33.70
CA ASP A 24 3.96 9.73 32.73
C ASP A 24 4.44 9.01 31.47
N ARG A 25 5.73 9.10 31.15
CA ARG A 25 6.38 8.41 30.03
C ARG A 25 7.07 7.09 30.39
N ASN A 26 7.00 6.61 31.64
CA ASN A 26 7.68 5.38 32.04
C ASN A 26 7.01 4.15 31.41
N PHE A 27 7.59 3.62 30.33
CA PHE A 27 7.01 2.52 29.57
C PHE A 27 6.93 1.22 30.37
N HIS A 28 7.85 0.96 31.30
CA HIS A 28 7.80 -0.22 32.18
C HIS A 28 6.59 -0.19 33.11
N CYS A 29 6.25 0.99 33.64
CA CYS A 29 5.06 1.15 34.47
C CYS A 29 3.78 0.99 33.64
N TRP A 30 3.78 1.48 32.39
CA TRP A 30 2.68 1.25 31.45
C TRP A 30 2.51 -0.23 31.09
N ASP A 31 3.61 -0.96 30.83
CA ASP A 31 3.58 -2.41 30.59
C ASP A 31 3.05 -3.17 31.79
N TYR A 32 3.55 -2.84 32.98
CA TYR A 32 3.10 -3.48 34.22
C TYR A 32 1.62 -3.20 34.49
N ARG A 33 1.16 -1.95 34.28
CA ARG A 33 -0.26 -1.62 34.38
C ARG A 33 -1.11 -2.46 33.42
N ARG A 34 -0.71 -2.58 32.15
CA ARG A 34 -1.41 -3.41 31.16
C ARG A 34 -1.46 -4.89 31.56
N PHE A 35 -0.36 -5.40 32.10
CA PHE A 35 -0.31 -6.76 32.64
C PHE A 35 -1.32 -6.95 33.77
N VAL A 36 -1.36 -6.04 34.76
CA VAL A 36 -2.33 -6.11 35.87
C VAL A 36 -3.76 -6.00 35.35
N VAL A 37 -4.05 -5.06 34.45
CA VAL A 37 -5.38 -4.88 33.82
C VAL A 37 -5.88 -6.19 33.18
N GLN A 38 -5.02 -6.90 32.45
CA GLN A 38 -5.35 -8.19 31.82
C GLN A 38 -5.68 -9.30 32.84
N HIS A 39 -5.07 -9.27 34.03
CA HIS A 39 -5.24 -10.31 35.05
C HIS A 39 -6.27 -9.96 36.13
N SER A 40 -6.78 -8.72 36.14
CA SER A 40 -7.73 -8.22 37.15
C SER A 40 -9.10 -7.83 36.56
N GLU A 41 -9.39 -8.25 35.33
CA GLU A 41 -10.65 -8.02 34.59
C GLU A 41 -11.11 -6.55 34.61
N VAL A 42 -10.18 -5.61 34.58
CA VAL A 42 -10.52 -4.18 34.63
C VAL A 42 -11.26 -3.79 33.34
N PRO A 43 -12.45 -3.16 33.43
CA PRO A 43 -13.17 -2.70 32.25
C PRO A 43 -12.32 -1.75 31.40
N PRO A 44 -12.27 -1.90 30.05
CA PRO A 44 -11.51 -0.99 29.20
C PRO A 44 -11.96 0.48 29.30
N GLN A 45 -13.20 0.73 29.71
CA GLN A 45 -13.74 2.08 29.98
C GLN A 45 -13.00 2.78 31.12
N ASP A 46 -12.65 2.05 32.18
CA ASP A 46 -11.92 2.59 33.34
C ASP A 46 -10.48 2.98 32.94
N GLU A 47 -9.86 2.18 32.07
CA GLU A 47 -8.53 2.47 31.53
C GLU A 47 -8.53 3.61 30.51
N LEU A 48 -9.62 3.77 29.74
CA LEU A 48 -9.80 4.92 28.87
C LEU A 48 -9.91 6.20 29.72
N ALA A 49 -10.74 6.19 30.77
CA ALA A 49 -10.88 7.30 31.72
C ALA A 49 -9.56 7.62 32.44
N PHE A 50 -8.77 6.59 32.78
CA PHE A 50 -7.42 6.80 33.31
C PHE A 50 -6.53 7.54 32.30
N SER A 51 -6.53 7.14 31.02
CA SER A 51 -5.79 7.85 29.98
C SER A 51 -6.28 9.30 29.77
N ASP A 52 -7.59 9.56 29.86
CA ASP A 52 -8.17 10.91 29.81
C ASP A 52 -7.60 11.79 30.92
N SER A 53 -7.54 11.26 32.15
CA SER A 53 -7.03 11.99 33.31
C SER A 53 -5.56 12.39 33.14
N LEU A 54 -4.75 11.54 32.50
CA LEU A 54 -3.34 11.81 32.24
C LEU A 54 -3.16 12.83 31.11
N ILE A 55 -3.93 12.73 30.03
CA ILE A 55 -3.85 13.68 28.90
C ILE A 55 -4.35 15.07 29.31
N THR A 56 -5.44 15.14 30.09
CA THR A 56 -5.97 16.41 30.61
C THR A 56 -4.94 17.14 31.49
N ARG A 57 -4.11 16.38 32.21
CA ARG A 57 -3.04 16.92 33.04
C ARG A 57 -1.79 17.29 32.23
N ASN A 58 -1.39 16.43 31.29
CA ASN A 58 -0.26 16.65 30.40
C ASN A 58 -0.52 15.93 29.07
N PHE A 59 -0.88 16.70 28.04
CA PHE A 59 -1.12 16.17 26.70
C PHE A 59 0.16 15.66 26.03
N SER A 60 1.36 16.06 26.51
CA SER A 60 2.64 15.54 26.04
C SER A 60 2.97 14.17 26.62
N ASN A 61 2.05 13.22 26.38
CA ASN A 61 2.11 11.87 26.87
C ASN A 61 1.80 10.87 25.75
N TYR A 62 2.85 10.52 25.00
CA TYR A 62 2.77 9.52 23.93
C TYR A 62 2.20 8.18 24.40
N SER A 63 2.51 7.76 25.63
CA SER A 63 2.04 6.47 26.16
C SER A 63 0.54 6.45 26.38
N SER A 64 -0.05 7.56 26.86
CA SER A 64 -1.50 7.70 27.00
C SER A 64 -2.19 7.69 25.63
N TRP A 65 -1.74 8.50 24.67
CA TRP A 65 -2.29 8.49 23.31
C TRP A 65 -2.20 7.11 22.65
N HIS A 66 -1.04 6.45 22.78
CA HIS A 66 -0.87 5.09 22.29
C HIS A 66 -1.85 4.15 22.98
N TYR A 67 -2.07 4.27 24.29
CA TYR A 67 -2.99 3.40 24.99
C TYR A 67 -4.44 3.58 24.54
N ARG A 68 -4.88 4.83 24.29
CA ARG A 68 -6.17 5.13 23.64
C ARG A 68 -6.32 4.44 22.30
N SER A 69 -5.29 4.49 21.46
CA SER A 69 -5.31 3.84 20.14
C SER A 69 -5.54 2.33 20.19
N ARG A 70 -5.29 1.70 21.35
CA ARG A 70 -5.55 0.27 21.61
C ARG A 70 -6.90 0.03 22.26
N LEU A 71 -7.37 0.93 23.13
CA LEU A 71 -8.62 0.80 23.88
C LEU A 71 -9.85 1.17 23.03
N LEU A 72 -9.78 2.25 22.25
CA LEU A 72 -10.92 2.76 21.50
C LEU A 72 -11.49 1.73 20.49
N PRO A 73 -10.68 0.99 19.70
CA PRO A 73 -11.23 -0.04 18.80
C PRO A 73 -11.91 -1.20 19.54
N GLN A 74 -11.55 -1.46 20.80
CA GLN A 74 -12.20 -2.50 21.61
C GLN A 74 -13.56 -2.04 22.15
N LEU A 75 -13.69 -0.74 22.43
CA LEU A 75 -14.88 -0.13 23.01
C LEU A 75 -15.90 0.30 21.94
N TYR A 76 -15.40 0.80 20.82
CA TYR A 76 -16.18 1.47 19.78
C TYR A 76 -15.72 1.04 18.39
N PRO A 77 -15.74 -0.28 18.06
CA PRO A 77 -15.34 -0.75 16.74
C PRO A 77 -16.26 -0.17 15.65
N ASP A 78 -15.68 0.20 14.51
CA ASP A 78 -16.48 0.56 13.33
C ASP A 78 -17.20 -0.69 12.80
N PRO A 79 -18.55 -0.73 12.76
CA PRO A 79 -19.28 -1.87 12.25
C PRO A 79 -19.01 -2.17 10.77
N GLN A 80 -18.59 -1.18 9.97
CA GLN A 80 -18.27 -1.35 8.56
C GLN A 80 -16.79 -1.69 8.30
N GLN A 81 -15.95 -1.66 9.34
CA GLN A 81 -14.50 -1.87 9.26
C GLN A 81 -13.76 -0.96 8.25
N GLN A 82 -14.32 0.21 7.90
CA GLN A 82 -13.65 1.18 7.03
C GLN A 82 -12.70 2.07 7.85
N GLY A 83 -13.17 2.54 9.00
CA GLY A 83 -12.40 3.25 10.02
C GLY A 83 -11.97 2.35 11.17
N ARG A 84 -11.09 2.88 12.04
CA ARG A 84 -10.62 2.17 13.24
C ARG A 84 -11.63 2.17 14.39
N ILE A 85 -12.50 3.16 14.39
CA ILE A 85 -13.47 3.47 15.45
C ILE A 85 -14.74 4.06 14.81
N THR A 86 -15.86 4.04 15.53
CA THR A 86 -17.11 4.67 15.05
C THR A 86 -16.91 6.15 14.76
N GLU A 87 -17.61 6.67 13.75
CA GLU A 87 -17.47 8.07 13.34
C GLU A 87 -17.76 9.05 14.48
N GLU A 88 -18.79 8.78 15.29
CA GLU A 88 -19.12 9.63 16.45
C GLU A 88 -17.93 9.79 17.41
N ILE A 89 -17.19 8.71 17.68
CA ILE A 89 -16.02 8.73 18.57
C ILE A 89 -14.81 9.35 17.86
N LEU A 90 -14.66 9.09 16.55
CA LEU A 90 -13.62 9.74 15.74
C LEU A 90 -13.69 11.26 15.81
N LEU A 91 -14.88 11.84 15.63
CA LEU A 91 -15.06 13.30 15.66
C LEU A 91 -14.73 13.90 17.03
N LYS A 92 -15.07 13.21 18.13
CA LYS A 92 -14.71 13.62 19.50
C LYS A 92 -13.20 13.56 19.73
N GLU A 93 -12.54 12.51 19.24
CA GLU A 93 -11.08 12.36 19.37
C GLU A 93 -10.32 13.38 18.51
N LEU A 94 -10.85 13.74 17.34
CA LEU A 94 -10.31 14.81 16.49
C LEU A 94 -10.32 16.15 17.22
N GLU A 95 -11.45 16.53 17.82
CA GLU A 95 -11.55 17.75 18.64
C GLU A 95 -10.59 17.71 19.85
N LEU A 96 -10.49 16.57 20.53
CA LEU A 96 -9.59 16.39 21.67
C LEU A 96 -8.12 16.58 21.26
N VAL A 97 -7.68 15.93 20.19
CA VAL A 97 -6.28 16.02 19.74
C VAL A 97 -5.97 17.40 19.15
N GLN A 98 -6.95 18.04 18.50
CA GLN A 98 -6.84 19.40 18.01
C GLN A 98 -6.48 20.36 19.14
N ASN A 99 -7.23 20.34 20.24
CA ASN A 99 -6.93 21.17 21.41
C ASN A 99 -5.50 20.95 21.94
N ALA A 100 -4.99 19.71 21.92
CA ALA A 100 -3.64 19.41 22.36
C ALA A 100 -2.56 20.08 21.49
N PHE A 101 -2.58 19.86 20.17
CA PHE A 101 -1.53 20.39 19.29
C PHE A 101 -1.67 21.89 18.98
N PHE A 102 -2.84 22.51 19.20
CA PHE A 102 -2.95 23.98 19.18
C PHE A 102 -2.47 24.62 20.49
N THR A 103 -2.48 23.88 21.61
CA THR A 103 -1.94 24.36 22.89
C THR A 103 -0.41 24.30 22.90
N ASP A 104 0.17 23.23 22.38
CA ASP A 104 1.62 23.10 22.16
C ASP A 104 1.91 22.47 20.78
N PRO A 105 2.11 23.31 19.75
CA PRO A 105 2.41 22.85 18.40
C PRO A 105 3.70 22.03 18.26
N ASN A 106 4.61 22.10 19.25
CA ASN A 106 5.88 21.38 19.22
C ASN A 106 5.76 19.95 19.76
N ASP A 107 4.68 19.62 20.47
CA ASP A 107 4.46 18.27 20.98
C ASP A 107 4.06 17.32 19.85
N GLN A 108 5.00 16.46 19.46
CA GLN A 108 4.78 15.45 18.42
C GLN A 108 3.70 14.42 18.79
N SER A 109 3.42 14.19 20.08
CA SER A 109 2.60 13.06 20.51
C SER A 109 1.15 13.16 20.00
N ALA A 110 0.56 14.35 20.11
CA ALA A 110 -0.75 14.67 19.57
C ALA A 110 -0.79 14.52 18.03
N TRP A 111 0.22 15.02 17.32
CA TRP A 111 0.29 14.91 15.85
C TRP A 111 0.36 13.46 15.35
N PHE A 112 1.13 12.59 16.03
CA PHE A 112 1.16 11.16 15.71
C PHE A 112 -0.19 10.48 15.97
N TYR A 113 -0.88 10.86 17.03
CA TYR A 113 -2.21 10.36 17.33
C TYR A 113 -3.26 10.84 16.32
N HIS A 114 -3.21 12.11 15.91
CA HIS A 114 -4.04 12.67 14.84
C HIS A 114 -3.84 11.92 13.52
N ARG A 115 -2.58 11.67 13.14
CA ARG A 115 -2.27 10.82 11.98
C ARG A 115 -2.86 9.41 12.11
N TRP A 116 -2.93 8.87 13.32
CA TRP A 116 -3.61 7.60 13.57
C TRP A 116 -5.13 7.72 13.43
N LEU A 117 -5.76 8.81 13.87
CA LEU A 117 -7.21 9.03 13.68
C LEU A 117 -7.59 9.14 12.19
N LEU A 118 -6.74 9.78 11.37
CA LEU A 118 -6.91 9.84 9.91
C LEU A 118 -6.63 8.51 9.19
N GLY A 119 -6.03 7.53 9.88
CA GLY A 119 -5.72 6.24 9.31
C GLY A 119 -6.93 5.31 9.24
N ARG A 120 -6.77 4.21 8.49
CA ARG A 120 -7.82 3.21 8.25
C ARG A 120 -7.63 1.98 9.11
N ALA A 121 -8.70 1.22 9.29
CA ALA A 121 -8.55 -0.15 9.77
C ALA A 121 -7.71 -0.95 8.77
N ASP A 122 -6.99 -1.95 9.28
CA ASP A 122 -6.32 -2.91 8.42
C ASP A 122 -7.42 -3.86 7.90
N PRO A 123 -7.78 -3.81 6.61
CA PRO A 123 -8.87 -4.64 6.12
C PRO A 123 -8.44 -6.10 6.14
N GLU A 124 -9.38 -7.01 6.38
CA GLU A 124 -9.09 -8.42 6.27
C GLU A 124 -8.55 -8.75 4.86
N PRO A 125 -7.60 -9.68 4.73
CA PRO A 125 -7.16 -10.16 3.44
C PRO A 125 -8.35 -10.60 2.57
N THR A 126 -8.38 -10.15 1.31
CA THR A 126 -9.41 -10.52 0.34
C THR A 126 -8.81 -10.70 -1.05
N ILE A 127 -9.51 -11.41 -1.93
CA ILE A 127 -9.16 -11.48 -3.35
C ILE A 127 -9.51 -10.14 -4.00
N ARG A 128 -8.52 -9.45 -4.58
CA ARG A 128 -8.68 -8.16 -5.27
C ARG A 128 -8.89 -8.30 -6.76
N CYS A 129 -8.20 -9.23 -7.40
CA CYS A 129 -8.31 -9.40 -8.83
C CYS A 129 -8.14 -10.87 -9.20
N VAL A 130 -8.97 -11.33 -10.14
CA VAL A 130 -8.77 -12.57 -10.87
C VAL A 130 -8.58 -12.22 -12.33
N TYR A 131 -7.58 -12.82 -12.96
CA TYR A 131 -7.29 -12.66 -14.37
C TYR A 131 -7.05 -14.02 -15.00
N VAL A 132 -7.75 -14.31 -16.10
CA VAL A 132 -7.58 -15.53 -16.88
C VAL A 132 -7.05 -15.16 -18.24
N ASN A 133 -6.04 -15.90 -18.67
CA ASN A 133 -5.45 -15.74 -19.98
C ASN A 133 -5.47 -17.03 -20.78
N ARG A 134 -6.04 -16.96 -21.99
CA ARG A 134 -6.16 -18.09 -22.90
C ARG A 134 -4.84 -18.45 -23.56
N GLU A 135 -4.03 -17.47 -23.96
CA GLU A 135 -2.75 -17.70 -24.65
C GLU A 135 -1.72 -18.34 -23.73
N ASP A 136 -1.64 -17.86 -22.49
CA ASP A 136 -0.69 -18.35 -21.48
C ASP A 136 -1.23 -19.59 -20.75
N THR A 137 -2.47 -20.00 -21.05
CA THR A 137 -3.21 -21.07 -20.35
C THR A 137 -3.15 -20.93 -18.83
N SER A 138 -3.28 -19.70 -18.32
CA SER A 138 -3.00 -19.39 -16.91
C SER A 138 -4.10 -18.57 -16.26
N LEU A 139 -4.19 -18.70 -14.94
CA LEU A 139 -5.03 -17.90 -14.08
C LEU A 139 -4.15 -17.25 -13.02
N ALA A 140 -4.35 -15.95 -12.79
CA ALA A 140 -3.72 -15.18 -11.75
C ALA A 140 -4.77 -14.70 -10.75
N VAL A 141 -4.43 -14.79 -9.46
CA VAL A 141 -5.22 -14.26 -8.34
C VAL A 141 -4.34 -13.27 -7.60
N ALA A 142 -4.78 -12.03 -7.47
CA ALA A 142 -4.16 -11.01 -6.64
C ALA A 142 -4.97 -10.76 -5.37
N PHE A 143 -4.27 -10.52 -4.27
CA PHE A 143 -4.81 -10.34 -2.92
C PHE A 143 -4.54 -8.92 -2.41
N SER A 144 -5.34 -8.48 -1.43
CA SER A 144 -5.14 -7.19 -0.75
C SER A 144 -3.90 -7.18 0.16
N HIS A 145 -3.44 -8.36 0.58
CA HIS A 145 -2.29 -8.55 1.47
C HIS A 145 -1.42 -9.71 0.97
N PRO A 146 -0.14 -9.78 1.39
CA PRO A 146 0.68 -10.95 1.14
C PRO A 146 0.12 -12.18 1.84
N VAL A 147 -0.24 -13.21 1.06
CA VAL A 147 -0.79 -14.48 1.58
C VAL A 147 0.10 -15.65 1.20
N ALA A 148 0.07 -16.71 2.00
CA ALA A 148 0.81 -17.95 1.75
C ALA A 148 -0.16 -19.05 1.31
N ILE A 149 -0.07 -19.46 0.04
CA ILE A 149 -0.91 -20.52 -0.52
C ILE A 149 -0.04 -21.76 -0.77
N ALA A 150 -0.43 -22.91 -0.22
CA ALA A 150 0.26 -24.16 -0.52
C ALA A 150 0.06 -24.52 -2.01
N PRO A 151 1.04 -25.15 -2.70
CA PRO A 151 0.88 -25.52 -4.11
C PRO A 151 -0.34 -26.40 -4.40
N ALA A 152 -0.77 -27.25 -3.45
CA ALA A 152 -2.01 -28.02 -3.54
C ALA A 152 -2.98 -27.57 -2.43
N SER A 153 -3.16 -26.27 -2.29
CA SER A 153 -4.05 -25.68 -1.29
C SER A 153 -5.49 -26.11 -1.51
N HIS A 154 -6.17 -26.41 -0.41
CA HIS A 154 -7.62 -26.63 -0.39
C HIS A 154 -8.37 -25.34 0.00
N ASP A 155 -7.63 -24.27 0.31
CA ASP A 155 -8.20 -23.01 0.74
C ASP A 155 -8.47 -22.06 -0.42
N LEU A 156 -7.68 -22.15 -1.51
CA LEU A 156 -7.88 -21.40 -2.74
C LEU A 156 -8.31 -22.35 -3.87
N ILE A 157 -9.62 -22.41 -4.12
CA ILE A 157 -10.27 -23.37 -5.01
C ILE A 157 -10.78 -22.64 -6.26
N ILE A 158 -10.62 -23.26 -7.43
CA ILE A 158 -11.16 -22.77 -8.70
C ILE A 158 -12.27 -23.71 -9.17
N PHE A 159 -13.38 -23.15 -9.61
CA PHE A 159 -14.43 -23.84 -10.35
C PHE A 159 -14.44 -23.30 -11.78
N GLY A 160 -14.31 -24.19 -12.76
CA GLY A 160 -14.50 -23.92 -14.18
C GLY A 160 -15.83 -24.51 -14.61
N ASP A 161 -16.76 -23.67 -15.10
CA ASP A 161 -18.12 -24.07 -15.47
C ASP A 161 -18.81 -24.89 -14.36
N GLU A 162 -18.77 -24.37 -13.13
CA GLU A 162 -19.27 -25.00 -11.89
C GLU A 162 -18.60 -26.34 -11.48
N SER A 163 -17.58 -26.78 -12.20
CA SER A 163 -16.82 -27.99 -11.86
C SER A 163 -15.46 -27.64 -11.23
N PRO A 164 -15.05 -28.29 -10.13
CA PRO A 164 -13.77 -27.98 -9.49
C PRO A 164 -12.59 -28.32 -10.40
N LEU A 165 -11.62 -27.42 -10.49
CA LEU A 165 -10.37 -27.60 -11.22
C LEU A 165 -9.23 -27.93 -10.25
N VAL A 166 -8.55 -29.05 -10.50
CA VAL A 166 -7.34 -29.41 -9.75
C VAL A 166 -6.15 -28.70 -10.36
N VAL A 167 -5.61 -27.72 -9.63
CA VAL A 167 -4.50 -26.88 -10.08
C VAL A 167 -3.34 -26.92 -9.10
N ARG A 168 -2.17 -26.45 -9.54
CA ARG A 168 -1.04 -26.17 -8.65
C ARG A 168 -0.73 -24.68 -8.61
N TRP A 169 -0.80 -24.11 -7.42
CA TRP A 169 -0.50 -22.72 -7.16
C TRP A 169 1.00 -22.46 -7.07
N ARG A 170 1.44 -21.31 -7.60
CA ARG A 170 2.81 -20.81 -7.48
C ARG A 170 2.85 -19.28 -7.43
N THR A 171 3.87 -18.70 -6.82
CA THR A 171 4.16 -17.27 -6.98
C THR A 171 4.78 -16.99 -8.35
N PRO A 172 4.73 -15.74 -8.87
CA PRO A 172 5.36 -15.38 -10.13
C PRO A 172 6.87 -15.67 -10.21
N ASP A 173 7.58 -15.59 -9.07
CA ASP A 173 9.01 -15.90 -8.96
C ASP A 173 9.29 -17.40 -8.68
N GLY A 174 8.23 -18.22 -8.53
CA GLY A 174 8.31 -19.65 -8.23
C GLY A 174 8.80 -20.02 -6.82
N ARG A 175 9.07 -19.03 -5.95
CA ARG A 175 9.62 -19.28 -4.60
C ARG A 175 8.56 -19.67 -3.57
N ASN A 176 7.28 -19.41 -3.87
CA ASN A 176 6.12 -19.73 -3.02
C ASN A 176 6.23 -19.16 -1.60
N ARG A 177 6.74 -17.93 -1.49
CA ARG A 177 6.76 -17.14 -0.26
C ARG A 177 5.45 -16.36 -0.12
N PRO A 178 5.09 -15.85 1.07
CA PRO A 178 3.95 -14.94 1.21
C PRO A 178 4.06 -13.79 0.19
N GLY A 179 3.01 -13.59 -0.59
CA GLY A 179 3.02 -12.64 -1.70
C GLY A 179 1.62 -12.23 -2.11
N PHE A 180 1.52 -11.13 -2.84
CA PHE A 180 0.25 -10.54 -3.28
C PHE A 180 -0.40 -11.30 -4.43
N MET A 181 0.31 -12.21 -5.11
CA MET A 181 -0.20 -12.91 -6.29
C MET A 181 0.17 -14.38 -6.32
N TRP A 182 -0.81 -15.16 -6.73
CA TRP A 182 -0.68 -16.59 -6.97
C TRP A 182 -1.19 -16.93 -8.37
N LEU A 183 -0.46 -17.81 -9.04
CA LEU A 183 -0.69 -18.24 -10.42
C LEU A 183 -0.95 -19.74 -10.45
N CYS A 184 -1.75 -20.18 -11.40
CA CYS A 184 -1.83 -21.59 -11.76
C CYS A 184 -2.02 -21.77 -13.27
N ASP A 185 -1.66 -22.94 -13.77
CA ASP A 185 -1.95 -23.33 -15.15
C ASP A 185 -3.34 -23.96 -15.21
N LEU A 186 -4.11 -23.58 -16.22
CA LEU A 186 -5.44 -24.11 -16.49
C LEU A 186 -5.35 -25.26 -17.50
N PRO A 187 -6.17 -26.31 -17.34
CA PRO A 187 -6.24 -27.36 -18.34
C PRO A 187 -6.81 -26.80 -19.64
N ALA A 188 -6.30 -27.25 -20.80
CA ALA A 188 -6.79 -26.80 -22.11
C ALA A 188 -8.29 -27.04 -22.31
N SER A 189 -8.87 -28.04 -21.63
CA SER A 189 -10.31 -28.28 -21.62
C SER A 189 -11.12 -27.17 -20.97
N ALA A 190 -10.56 -26.37 -20.07
CA ALA A 190 -11.24 -25.23 -19.45
C ALA A 190 -11.16 -23.94 -20.30
N LEU A 191 -10.40 -23.96 -21.41
CA LEU A 191 -10.15 -22.80 -22.28
C LEU A 191 -10.52 -23.07 -23.73
N ASN A 192 -11.38 -24.05 -23.97
CA ASN A 192 -11.73 -24.50 -25.31
C ASN A 192 -12.70 -23.51 -26.00
N ASP A 193 -12.82 -23.58 -27.33
CA ASP A 193 -13.77 -22.75 -28.10
C ASP A 193 -15.04 -23.51 -28.51
N HIS A 194 -15.28 -24.69 -27.90
CA HIS A 194 -16.48 -25.48 -28.14
C HIS A 194 -17.71 -24.76 -27.59
N TRP A 195 -17.57 -24.12 -26.43
CA TRP A 195 -18.63 -23.39 -25.76
C TRP A 195 -18.54 -21.88 -26.06
N PRO A 196 -19.67 -21.14 -25.96
CA PRO A 196 -19.67 -19.70 -26.18
C PRO A 196 -18.94 -18.91 -25.10
N GLN A 197 -18.84 -19.47 -23.89
CA GLN A 197 -18.15 -18.89 -22.75
C GLN A 197 -17.68 -19.96 -21.78
N HIS A 198 -16.70 -19.61 -20.96
CA HIS A 198 -16.26 -20.36 -19.79
C HIS A 198 -16.33 -19.47 -18.55
N THR A 199 -16.92 -19.97 -17.47
CA THR A 199 -16.99 -19.27 -16.19
C THR A 199 -15.91 -19.77 -15.24
N PHE A 200 -15.19 -18.85 -14.61
CA PHE A 200 -14.20 -19.15 -13.57
C PHE A 200 -14.62 -18.50 -12.26
N ARG A 201 -14.92 -19.33 -11.26
CA ARG A 201 -15.26 -18.89 -9.90
C ARG A 201 -14.17 -19.34 -8.93
N ILE A 202 -13.58 -18.37 -8.24
CA ILE A 202 -12.44 -18.56 -7.33
C ILE A 202 -12.97 -18.34 -5.92
N LEU A 203 -12.78 -19.33 -5.06
CA LEU A 203 -13.14 -19.26 -3.65
C LEU A 203 -11.87 -19.27 -2.81
N TRP A 204 -11.79 -18.34 -1.86
CA TRP A 204 -10.77 -18.37 -0.82
C TRP A 204 -11.41 -18.49 0.56
N SER A 205 -11.25 -19.66 1.18
CA SER A 205 -11.88 -20.02 2.46
C SER A 205 -11.35 -19.20 3.64
N GLU A 206 -10.04 -18.95 3.71
CA GLU A 206 -9.43 -18.24 4.84
C GLU A 206 -9.91 -16.79 4.91
N GLY A 207 -9.95 -16.08 3.78
CA GLY A 207 -10.46 -14.70 3.70
C GLY A 207 -11.97 -14.58 3.44
N GLN A 208 -12.72 -15.71 3.43
CA GLN A 208 -14.17 -15.75 3.13
C GLN A 208 -14.54 -14.93 1.88
N SER A 209 -13.69 -14.98 0.85
CA SER A 209 -13.77 -14.12 -0.33
C SER A 209 -13.97 -14.95 -1.58
N GLN A 210 -14.73 -14.41 -2.54
CA GLN A 210 -14.93 -15.04 -3.84
C GLN A 210 -14.92 -14.02 -4.98
N LYS A 211 -14.45 -14.46 -6.14
CA LYS A 211 -14.54 -13.69 -7.39
C LYS A 211 -14.89 -14.59 -8.56
N GLU A 212 -15.58 -14.02 -9.53
CA GLU A 212 -15.99 -14.71 -10.74
C GLU A 212 -15.67 -13.86 -11.96
N CYS A 213 -15.15 -14.49 -13.01
CA CYS A 213 -14.94 -13.88 -14.31
C CYS A 213 -15.36 -14.82 -15.44
N VAL A 214 -15.81 -14.25 -16.57
CA VAL A 214 -16.33 -15.01 -17.71
C VAL A 214 -15.44 -14.80 -18.93
N LEU A 215 -14.86 -15.87 -19.45
CA LEU A 215 -14.07 -15.88 -20.68
C LEU A 215 -14.98 -16.19 -21.87
N PHE A 216 -15.24 -15.19 -22.70
CA PHE A 216 -16.03 -15.38 -23.93
C PHE A 216 -15.21 -16.01 -25.05
N LYS A 217 -15.89 -16.73 -25.95
CA LYS A 217 -15.31 -17.28 -27.17
C LYS A 217 -14.66 -16.19 -28.02
N GLY A 218 -13.44 -16.44 -28.50
CA GLY A 218 -12.68 -15.49 -29.30
C GLY A 218 -12.00 -14.36 -28.51
N HIS A 219 -12.33 -14.18 -27.22
CA HIS A 219 -11.57 -13.29 -26.34
C HIS A 219 -10.30 -13.97 -25.84
N ARG A 220 -9.23 -13.18 -25.74
CA ARG A 220 -7.90 -13.63 -25.29
C ARG A 220 -7.82 -13.76 -23.77
N ASP A 221 -8.54 -12.92 -23.05
CA ASP A 221 -8.52 -12.83 -21.60
C ASP A 221 -9.88 -12.43 -21.02
N CYS A 222 -10.01 -12.60 -19.71
CA CYS A 222 -11.10 -12.04 -18.90
C CYS A 222 -10.61 -11.78 -17.48
N TRP A 223 -11.34 -10.95 -16.74
CA TRP A 223 -10.98 -10.61 -15.37
C TRP A 223 -12.19 -10.20 -14.53
N SER A 224 -11.95 -10.14 -13.23
CA SER A 224 -12.81 -9.48 -12.25
C SER A 224 -11.90 -8.78 -11.27
N GLN A 225 -11.99 -7.45 -11.18
CA GLN A 225 -11.14 -6.61 -10.33
C GLN A 225 -12.03 -5.75 -9.44
N ASP A 226 -11.66 -5.65 -8.17
CA ASP A 226 -12.19 -4.66 -7.23
C ASP A 226 -11.88 -3.25 -7.74
N SER A 227 -12.92 -2.40 -7.83
CA SER A 227 -12.73 -0.99 -8.11
C SER A 227 -12.04 -0.31 -6.94
N VAL A 228 -10.92 0.37 -7.20
CA VAL A 228 -10.14 1.10 -6.21
C VAL A 228 -10.97 2.22 -5.58
N THR A 229 -11.85 2.84 -6.38
CA THR A 229 -12.75 3.91 -5.97
C THR A 229 -13.92 3.39 -5.15
N GLU A 230 -14.62 2.35 -5.62
CA GLU A 230 -15.80 1.78 -4.93
C GLU A 230 -15.41 1.09 -3.62
N GLU A 231 -14.28 0.36 -3.62
CA GLU A 231 -13.70 -0.27 -2.42
C GLU A 231 -12.94 0.72 -1.54
N GLN A 232 -12.97 2.01 -1.89
CA GLN A 232 -12.42 3.09 -1.08
C GLN A 232 -10.95 2.84 -0.68
N ILE A 233 -10.11 2.32 -1.58
CA ILE A 233 -8.76 1.80 -1.24
C ILE A 233 -7.77 2.92 -0.92
N PHE A 234 -7.81 4.03 -1.67
CA PHE A 234 -6.93 5.19 -1.46
C PHE A 234 -7.66 6.41 -0.91
N ARG A 235 -8.99 6.47 -1.03
CA ARG A 235 -9.86 7.54 -0.52
C ARG A 235 -11.06 6.91 0.18
N CYS A 236 -11.51 7.50 1.29
CA CYS A 236 -12.79 7.13 1.92
C CYS A 236 -13.85 8.15 1.54
N GLU A 237 -15.08 7.69 1.37
CA GLU A 237 -16.24 8.57 1.36
C GLU A 237 -16.40 9.17 2.76
N LEU A 238 -16.59 10.48 2.82
CA LEU A 238 -16.73 11.21 4.07
C LEU A 238 -18.19 11.60 4.24
N SER A 239 -18.72 11.41 5.45
CA SER A 239 -19.98 12.04 5.84
C SER A 239 -19.86 13.57 5.75
N THR A 240 -21.01 14.25 5.72
CA THR A 240 -21.04 15.71 5.67
C THR A 240 -20.38 16.30 6.91
N GLU A 241 -20.64 15.71 8.07
CA GLU A 241 -20.10 16.08 9.37
C GLU A 241 -18.58 15.91 9.40
N LYS A 242 -18.07 14.73 9.02
CA LYS A 242 -16.63 14.44 8.99
C LYS A 242 -15.89 15.34 8.00
N SER A 243 -16.46 15.54 6.80
CA SER A 243 -15.89 16.45 5.79
C SER A 243 -15.78 17.88 6.33
N THR A 244 -16.82 18.36 7.02
CA THR A 244 -16.83 19.70 7.62
C THR A 244 -15.76 19.86 8.71
N VAL A 245 -15.63 18.87 9.60
CA VAL A 245 -14.60 18.87 10.65
C VAL A 245 -13.20 18.88 10.05
N LEU A 246 -12.91 17.99 9.10
CA LEU A 246 -11.59 17.91 8.47
C LEU A 246 -11.24 19.18 7.66
N GLN A 247 -12.22 19.81 7.01
CA GLN A 247 -11.99 21.09 6.33
C GLN A 247 -11.70 22.20 7.35
N SER A 248 -12.43 22.25 8.47
CA SER A 248 -12.18 23.22 9.54
C SER A 248 -10.79 23.03 10.16
N GLU A 249 -10.36 21.79 10.38
CA GLU A 249 -9.01 21.47 10.85
C GLU A 249 -7.95 21.90 9.83
N LEU A 250 -8.19 21.69 8.54
CA LEU A 250 -7.27 22.09 7.46
C LEU A 250 -7.05 23.61 7.48
N GLU A 251 -8.12 24.40 7.54
CA GLU A 251 -8.01 25.86 7.63
C GLU A 251 -7.29 26.29 8.91
N SER A 252 -7.63 25.68 10.06
CA SER A 252 -6.97 25.98 11.33
C SER A 252 -5.47 25.66 11.28
N CYS A 253 -5.08 24.56 10.63
CA CYS A 253 -3.67 24.21 10.45
C CYS A 253 -2.96 25.21 9.52
N LYS A 254 -3.61 25.71 8.46
CA LYS A 254 -3.04 26.76 7.61
C LYS A 254 -2.83 28.07 8.38
N GLU A 255 -3.73 28.42 9.30
CA GLU A 255 -3.54 29.55 10.22
C GLU A 255 -2.36 29.32 11.16
N LEU A 256 -2.23 28.12 11.74
CA LEU A 256 -1.08 27.76 12.57
C LEU A 256 0.24 27.81 11.79
N GLN A 257 0.26 27.35 10.55
CA GLN A 257 1.42 27.47 9.67
C GLN A 257 1.82 28.94 9.45
N ALA A 258 0.86 29.87 9.35
CA ALA A 258 1.18 31.29 9.22
C ALA A 258 1.89 31.84 10.47
N LEU A 259 1.60 31.30 11.65
CA LEU A 259 2.25 31.65 12.92
C LEU A 259 3.58 30.92 13.11
N GLU A 260 3.66 29.66 12.72
CA GLU A 260 4.85 28.79 12.82
C GLU A 260 5.21 28.16 11.46
N PRO A 261 5.85 28.92 10.54
CA PRO A 261 6.07 28.47 9.16
C PRO A 261 6.92 27.22 9.00
N GLU A 262 7.78 26.94 9.99
CA GLU A 262 8.71 25.80 9.98
C GLU A 262 8.19 24.60 10.81
N ASN A 263 6.95 24.66 11.31
CA ASN A 263 6.38 23.53 12.05
C ASN A 263 6.09 22.35 11.11
N LYS A 264 7.05 21.43 11.04
CA LYS A 264 6.99 20.23 10.19
C LYS A 264 5.78 19.32 10.47
N TRP A 265 5.27 19.31 11.70
CA TRP A 265 4.13 18.48 12.06
C TRP A 265 2.85 19.07 11.48
N CYS A 266 2.66 20.38 11.65
CA CYS A 266 1.57 21.13 11.04
C CYS A 266 1.58 20.98 9.50
N LEU A 267 2.73 21.19 8.85
CA LEU A 267 2.89 21.03 7.40
C LEU A 267 2.54 19.61 6.91
N LEU A 268 2.98 18.56 7.62
CA LEU A 268 2.63 17.19 7.30
C LEU A 268 1.13 16.92 7.51
N THR A 269 0.53 17.44 8.58
CA THR A 269 -0.90 17.29 8.85
C THR A 269 -1.76 17.96 7.79
N ILE A 270 -1.37 19.14 7.29
CA ILE A 270 -2.03 19.80 6.14
C ILE A 270 -2.06 18.88 4.92
N ILE A 271 -0.93 18.25 4.59
CA ILE A 271 -0.83 17.27 3.49
C ILE A 271 -1.79 16.09 3.73
N LEU A 272 -1.83 15.55 4.94
CA LEU A 272 -2.68 14.40 5.29
C LEU A 272 -4.18 14.75 5.28
N LEU A 273 -4.55 15.95 5.71
CA LEU A 273 -5.93 16.44 5.67
C LEU A 273 -6.39 16.66 4.23
N MET A 274 -5.56 17.28 3.38
CA MET A 274 -5.84 17.40 1.94
C MET A 274 -6.02 16.02 1.28
N ARG A 275 -5.16 15.05 1.65
CA ARG A 275 -5.28 13.65 1.19
C ARG A 275 -6.59 13.02 1.64
N ALA A 276 -7.01 13.24 2.88
CA ALA A 276 -8.24 12.67 3.44
C ALA A 276 -9.49 13.29 2.81
N LEU A 277 -9.49 14.60 2.57
CA LEU A 277 -10.60 15.35 1.99
C LEU A 277 -10.79 15.02 0.50
N ASP A 278 -9.79 15.34 -0.32
CA ASP A 278 -9.82 15.06 -1.75
C ASP A 278 -8.41 15.10 -2.36
N PRO A 279 -7.79 13.94 -2.60
CA PRO A 279 -6.40 13.90 -3.07
C PRO A 279 -6.21 14.37 -4.51
N LEU A 280 -7.27 14.39 -5.33
CA LEU A 280 -7.20 14.81 -6.73
C LEU A 280 -7.37 16.32 -6.84
N VAL A 281 -8.31 16.91 -6.08
CA VAL A 281 -8.52 18.36 -6.04
C VAL A 281 -7.30 19.06 -5.45
N TYR A 282 -6.74 18.54 -4.36
CA TYR A 282 -5.60 19.14 -3.68
C TYR A 282 -4.23 18.70 -4.22
N GLU A 283 -4.15 18.03 -5.37
CA GLU A 283 -2.88 17.46 -5.87
C GLU A 283 -1.77 18.52 -6.01
N HIS A 284 -2.05 19.65 -6.67
CA HIS A 284 -1.06 20.72 -6.87
C HIS A 284 -0.64 21.37 -5.54
N GLU A 285 -1.60 21.67 -4.67
CA GLU A 285 -1.32 22.26 -3.35
C GLU A 285 -0.47 21.29 -2.51
N THR A 286 -0.83 20.00 -2.48
CA THR A 286 -0.07 18.94 -1.81
C THR A 286 1.39 18.91 -2.24
N LEU A 287 1.68 19.02 -3.55
CA LEU A 287 3.06 19.05 -4.06
C LEU A 287 3.84 20.28 -3.58
N SER A 288 3.18 21.43 -3.49
CA SER A 288 3.77 22.64 -2.91
C SER A 288 4.12 22.43 -1.44
N TYR A 289 3.21 21.84 -0.65
CA TYR A 289 3.46 21.56 0.77
C TYR A 289 4.57 20.53 0.98
N PHE A 290 4.70 19.50 0.14
CA PHE A 290 5.84 18.60 0.19
C PHE A 290 7.18 19.34 0.00
N THR A 291 7.20 20.34 -0.89
CA THR A 291 8.41 21.16 -1.12
C THR A 291 8.74 21.99 0.12
N THR A 292 7.75 22.66 0.71
CA THR A 292 7.92 23.42 1.96
C THR A 292 8.35 22.53 3.13
N LEU A 293 7.68 21.40 3.33
CA LEU A 293 8.00 20.45 4.38
C LEU A 293 9.41 19.86 4.23
N LYS A 294 9.83 19.58 3.00
CA LYS A 294 11.19 19.09 2.72
C LYS A 294 12.26 20.13 3.04
N ALA A 295 11.97 21.42 2.86
CA ALA A 295 12.86 22.50 3.27
C ALA A 295 12.92 22.66 4.80
N ALA A 296 11.77 22.53 5.49
CA ALA A 296 11.69 22.59 6.94
C ALA A 296 12.27 21.36 7.66
N ASP A 297 12.25 20.17 7.03
CA ASP A 297 12.76 18.92 7.60
C ASP A 297 13.69 18.16 6.63
N PRO A 298 14.88 18.71 6.33
CA PRO A 298 15.79 18.15 5.32
C PRO A 298 16.32 16.76 5.67
N MET A 299 16.34 16.40 6.96
CA MET A 299 16.75 15.07 7.43
C MET A 299 15.76 13.97 6.98
N ARG A 300 14.51 14.31 6.65
CA ARG A 300 13.48 13.38 6.16
C ARG A 300 13.26 13.48 4.65
N SER A 301 14.13 14.17 3.91
CA SER A 301 13.93 14.47 2.49
C SER A 301 13.61 13.23 1.64
N ALA A 302 14.34 12.13 1.82
CA ALA A 302 14.07 10.86 1.12
C ALA A 302 12.71 10.26 1.50
N TYR A 303 12.36 10.24 2.79
CA TYR A 303 11.04 9.76 3.25
C TYR A 303 9.90 10.56 2.62
N LEU A 304 10.05 11.88 2.53
CA LEU A 304 9.04 12.76 1.96
C LEU A 304 8.92 12.59 0.44
N ASP A 305 10.04 12.37 -0.26
CA ASP A 305 10.02 12.03 -1.69
C ASP A 305 9.29 10.70 -1.95
N ASP A 306 9.52 9.70 -1.10
CA ASP A 306 8.85 8.40 -1.19
C ASP A 306 7.35 8.50 -0.89
N LEU A 307 6.97 9.23 0.17
CA LEU A 307 5.57 9.48 0.50
C LEU A 307 4.85 10.25 -0.60
N ARG A 308 5.51 11.25 -1.20
CA ARG A 308 4.98 11.99 -2.36
C ARG A 308 4.82 11.08 -3.57
N SER A 309 5.80 10.23 -3.85
CA SER A 309 5.74 9.23 -4.92
C SER A 309 4.53 8.30 -4.74
N LYS A 310 4.32 7.82 -3.51
CA LYS A 310 3.14 7.04 -3.14
C LYS A 310 1.84 7.78 -3.47
N PHE A 311 1.67 9.03 -3.04
CA PHE A 311 0.44 9.79 -3.30
C PHE A 311 0.20 10.05 -4.79
N LEU A 312 1.25 10.32 -5.56
CA LEU A 312 1.15 10.51 -7.01
C LEU A 312 0.76 9.22 -7.75
N ILE A 313 1.27 8.08 -7.30
CA ILE A 313 0.89 6.77 -7.84
C ILE A 313 -0.58 6.48 -7.54
N GLU A 314 -1.00 6.64 -6.29
CA GLU A 314 -2.41 6.46 -5.88
C GLU A 314 -3.35 7.37 -6.70
N ASN A 315 -2.98 8.64 -6.91
CA ASN A 315 -3.76 9.56 -7.75
C ASN A 315 -3.83 9.11 -9.21
N SER A 316 -2.75 8.56 -9.74
CA SER A 316 -2.71 8.09 -11.12
C SER A 316 -3.53 6.83 -11.31
N ILE A 317 -3.57 5.94 -10.31
CA ILE A 317 -4.46 4.77 -10.31
C ILE A 317 -5.92 5.22 -10.31
N LEU A 318 -6.29 6.18 -9.46
CA LEU A 318 -7.65 6.75 -9.46
C LEU A 318 -8.01 7.35 -10.83
N LYS A 319 -7.15 8.21 -11.38
CA LYS A 319 -7.36 8.83 -12.71
C LYS A 319 -7.50 7.79 -13.83
N MET A 320 -6.70 6.72 -13.79
CA MET A 320 -6.75 5.61 -14.74
C MET A 320 -8.09 4.87 -14.66
N GLU A 321 -8.56 4.59 -13.45
CA GLU A 321 -9.85 3.92 -13.23
C GLU A 321 -11.03 4.78 -13.67
N TYR A 322 -11.04 6.09 -13.35
CA TYR A 322 -12.06 7.01 -13.85
C TYR A 322 -12.11 7.10 -15.38
N ALA A 323 -10.98 6.88 -16.05
CA ALA A 323 -10.90 6.86 -17.50
C ALA A 323 -11.15 5.47 -18.11
N GLU A 324 -11.45 4.45 -17.28
CA GLU A 324 -11.59 3.04 -17.69
C GLU A 324 -10.41 2.54 -18.55
N SER A 325 -9.21 3.03 -18.22
CA SER A 325 -8.00 2.81 -19.02
C SER A 325 -7.14 1.67 -18.47
N ARG A 326 -6.45 0.96 -19.36
CA ARG A 326 -5.37 0.01 -19.03
C ARG A 326 -3.97 0.60 -19.26
N VAL A 327 -3.92 1.91 -19.50
CA VAL A 327 -2.70 2.69 -19.72
C VAL A 327 -2.51 3.63 -18.53
N VAL A 328 -1.32 3.61 -17.93
CA VAL A 328 -0.98 4.47 -16.80
C VAL A 328 0.24 5.32 -17.13
N ASP A 329 0.05 6.64 -17.09
CA ASP A 329 1.12 7.62 -17.28
C ASP A 329 1.57 8.21 -15.94
N LEU A 330 2.78 7.83 -15.57
CA LEU A 330 3.50 8.24 -14.37
C LEU A 330 4.76 9.05 -14.73
N SER A 331 4.88 9.54 -15.97
CA SER A 331 6.02 10.31 -16.42
C SER A 331 6.12 11.69 -15.75
N GLN A 332 7.33 12.24 -15.66
CA GLN A 332 7.59 13.61 -15.19
C GLN A 332 7.06 13.93 -13.78
N ARG A 333 7.04 12.92 -12.90
CA ARG A 333 6.50 13.03 -11.54
C ARG A 333 7.57 13.04 -10.47
N GLY A 334 8.85 12.97 -10.84
CA GLY A 334 9.98 12.90 -9.92
C GLY A 334 9.92 11.71 -8.97
N LEU A 335 9.32 10.59 -9.36
CA LEU A 335 9.13 9.42 -8.51
C LEU A 335 10.48 8.84 -8.07
N THR A 336 10.62 8.56 -6.77
CA THR A 336 11.81 7.92 -6.17
C THR A 336 11.59 6.43 -5.91
N MET A 337 10.33 6.00 -5.82
CA MET A 337 9.93 4.62 -5.57
C MET A 337 8.61 4.28 -6.28
N LEU A 338 8.32 2.98 -6.41
CA LEU A 338 7.05 2.44 -6.88
C LEU A 338 6.34 1.66 -5.76
N CYS A 339 5.02 1.79 -5.66
CA CYS A 339 4.15 1.05 -4.75
C CYS A 339 2.82 0.74 -5.43
N HIS A 340 1.95 -0.03 -4.76
CA HIS A 340 0.59 -0.28 -5.22
C HIS A 340 0.51 -0.99 -6.58
N LEU A 341 1.58 -1.71 -6.95
CA LEU A 341 1.67 -2.44 -8.22
C LEU A 341 0.70 -3.64 -8.26
N GLU A 342 0.25 -4.11 -7.10
CA GLU A 342 -0.82 -5.09 -6.95
C GLU A 342 -2.17 -4.62 -7.54
N HIS A 343 -2.39 -3.31 -7.68
CA HIS A 343 -3.57 -2.74 -8.34
C HIS A 343 -3.44 -2.65 -9.86
N LEU A 344 -2.24 -2.90 -10.41
CA LEU A 344 -1.91 -2.68 -11.82
C LEU A 344 -1.82 -3.98 -12.63
N LEU A 345 -2.43 -5.07 -12.15
CA LEU A 345 -2.38 -6.38 -12.81
C LEU A 345 -2.79 -6.31 -14.28
N LEU A 346 -3.85 -5.55 -14.56
CA LEU A 346 -4.46 -5.42 -15.88
C LEU A 346 -3.78 -4.38 -16.78
N VAL A 347 -2.86 -3.57 -16.28
CA VAL A 347 -2.19 -2.52 -17.07
C VAL A 347 -1.42 -3.14 -18.23
N THR A 348 -1.60 -2.59 -19.44
CA THR A 348 -0.90 -3.01 -20.66
C THR A 348 0.23 -2.05 -21.03
N HIS A 349 0.09 -0.76 -20.71
CA HIS A 349 1.12 0.24 -21.02
C HIS A 349 1.40 1.08 -19.78
N MET A 350 2.68 1.20 -19.43
CA MET A 350 3.13 1.99 -18.30
C MET A 350 4.27 2.91 -18.73
N ASN A 351 4.09 4.22 -18.54
CA ASN A 351 5.16 5.19 -18.74
C ASN A 351 5.66 5.71 -17.38
N LEU A 352 6.94 5.45 -17.10
CA LEU A 352 7.71 5.84 -15.92
C LEU A 352 8.81 6.85 -16.26
N SER A 353 8.82 7.42 -17.46
CA SER A 353 9.90 8.26 -17.96
C SER A 353 10.06 9.56 -17.17
N ASP A 354 11.24 10.18 -17.19
CA ASP A 354 11.53 11.44 -16.49
C ASP A 354 11.25 11.37 -14.97
N ASN A 355 11.78 10.34 -14.31
CA ASN A 355 11.67 10.14 -12.87
C ASN A 355 13.05 9.91 -12.23
N LEU A 356 13.08 9.57 -10.93
CA LEU A 356 14.31 9.43 -10.15
C LEU A 356 14.53 7.98 -9.69
N LEU A 357 13.90 7.00 -10.37
CA LEU A 357 13.94 5.59 -9.99
C LEU A 357 15.35 5.03 -10.15
N CYS A 358 15.85 4.33 -9.14
CA CYS A 358 17.18 3.70 -9.18
C CYS A 358 17.14 2.20 -9.54
N ALA A 359 15.97 1.59 -9.46
CA ALA A 359 15.72 0.20 -9.82
C ALA A 359 14.22 -0.02 -10.09
N LEU A 360 13.89 -1.11 -10.80
CA LEU A 360 12.53 -1.63 -10.89
C LEU A 360 12.34 -2.70 -9.79
N PRO A 361 11.31 -2.60 -8.93
CA PRO A 361 11.15 -3.53 -7.83
C PRO A 361 10.67 -4.91 -8.33
N PRO A 362 11.03 -6.02 -7.64
CA PRO A 362 10.52 -7.36 -7.99
C PRO A 362 8.99 -7.46 -7.98
N THR A 363 8.31 -6.59 -7.22
CA THR A 363 6.85 -6.47 -7.19
C THR A 363 6.25 -6.06 -8.53
N LEU A 364 7.04 -5.58 -9.50
CA LEU A 364 6.58 -5.33 -10.88
C LEU A 364 6.04 -6.61 -11.54
N ALA A 365 6.43 -7.80 -11.06
CA ALA A 365 5.87 -9.08 -11.50
C ALA A 365 4.34 -9.22 -11.33
N MET A 366 3.71 -8.32 -10.55
CA MET A 366 2.25 -8.25 -10.45
C MET A 366 1.59 -7.81 -11.77
N MET A 367 2.31 -7.07 -12.63
CA MET A 367 1.76 -6.52 -13.87
C MET A 367 1.77 -7.57 -15.00
N ARG A 368 0.88 -8.56 -14.88
CA ARG A 368 0.81 -9.72 -15.78
C ARG A 368 0.38 -9.37 -17.21
N CYS A 369 -0.26 -8.22 -17.39
CA CYS A 369 -0.72 -7.76 -18.70
C CYS A 369 0.21 -6.74 -19.37
N LEU A 370 1.34 -6.37 -18.75
CA LEU A 370 2.18 -5.28 -19.25
C LEU A 370 2.86 -5.70 -20.56
N GLU A 371 2.60 -4.93 -21.61
CA GLU A 371 3.10 -5.10 -22.97
C GLU A 371 4.18 -4.07 -23.30
N VAL A 372 3.99 -2.82 -22.87
CA VAL A 372 4.93 -1.71 -23.09
C VAL A 372 5.32 -1.05 -21.77
N LEU A 373 6.62 -0.99 -21.52
CA LEU A 373 7.20 -0.27 -20.39
C LEU A 373 8.22 0.77 -20.86
N GLU A 374 7.87 2.04 -20.68
CA GLU A 374 8.77 3.16 -20.91
C GLU A 374 9.34 3.60 -19.56
N ALA A 375 10.65 3.54 -19.37
CA ALA A 375 11.32 3.95 -18.14
C ALA A 375 12.56 4.79 -18.46
N ASP A 376 12.42 5.66 -19.46
CA ASP A 376 13.49 6.54 -19.94
C ASP A 376 13.83 7.62 -18.90
N ASP A 377 15.01 8.22 -19.01
CA ASP A 377 15.40 9.39 -18.22
C ASP A 377 15.22 9.18 -16.70
N ASN A 378 15.67 8.01 -16.23
CA ASN A 378 15.68 7.61 -14.82
C ASN A 378 17.12 7.41 -14.32
N ARG A 379 17.29 6.77 -13.17
CA ARG A 379 18.58 6.46 -12.55
C ARG A 379 18.79 4.96 -12.39
N ILE A 380 18.13 4.13 -13.22
CA ILE A 380 18.14 2.68 -13.10
C ILE A 380 19.56 2.15 -13.34
N GLU A 381 20.11 1.49 -12.32
CA GLU A 381 21.49 0.96 -12.38
C GLU A 381 21.52 -0.54 -12.72
N THR A 382 20.44 -1.27 -12.42
CA THR A 382 20.33 -2.70 -12.65
C THR A 382 18.88 -3.15 -12.73
N LEU A 383 18.63 -4.24 -13.45
CA LEU A 383 17.35 -4.98 -13.44
C LEU A 383 17.39 -6.23 -12.55
N GLU A 384 18.50 -6.46 -11.83
CA GLU A 384 18.69 -7.65 -11.00
C GLU A 384 17.49 -7.89 -10.06
N GLY A 385 17.03 -9.15 -10.03
CA GLY A 385 15.90 -9.56 -9.20
C GLY A 385 14.52 -9.29 -9.81
N LEU A 386 14.43 -8.65 -10.99
CA LEU A 386 13.17 -8.47 -11.70
C LEU A 386 12.69 -9.81 -12.31
N PRO A 387 11.52 -10.35 -11.88
CA PRO A 387 10.99 -11.57 -12.45
C PRO A 387 10.50 -11.37 -13.89
N ALA A 388 10.39 -12.45 -14.65
CA ALA A 388 9.89 -12.43 -16.01
C ALA A 388 8.48 -11.84 -16.09
N LEU A 389 8.33 -10.80 -16.92
CA LEU A 389 7.02 -10.29 -17.31
C LEU A 389 6.55 -11.08 -18.53
N PRO A 390 5.42 -11.81 -18.44
CA PRO A 390 5.02 -12.80 -19.45
C PRO A 390 4.64 -12.18 -20.79
N ARG A 391 4.32 -10.89 -20.80
CA ARG A 391 3.72 -10.19 -21.93
C ARG A 391 4.49 -8.96 -22.38
N LEU A 392 5.59 -8.61 -21.73
CA LEU A 392 6.35 -7.43 -22.09
C LEU A 392 6.98 -7.64 -23.47
N GLU A 393 6.58 -6.82 -24.44
CA GLU A 393 7.03 -6.84 -25.82
C GLU A 393 8.04 -5.72 -26.07
N GLU A 394 7.82 -4.56 -25.44
CA GLU A 394 8.64 -3.35 -25.61
C GLU A 394 9.13 -2.81 -24.26
N LEU A 395 10.43 -2.60 -24.17
CA LEU A 395 11.09 -2.00 -23.01
C LEU A 395 12.01 -0.87 -23.44
N SER A 396 11.71 0.35 -23.00
CA SER A 396 12.60 1.50 -23.17
C SER A 396 13.24 1.88 -21.83
N LEU A 397 14.56 1.98 -21.82
CA LEU A 397 15.42 2.30 -20.69
C LEU A 397 16.44 3.38 -21.08
N CYS A 398 16.09 4.28 -22.01
CA CYS A 398 16.97 5.33 -22.48
C CYS A 398 17.48 6.19 -21.34
N ASN A 399 18.70 6.71 -21.48
CA ASN A 399 19.29 7.68 -20.55
C ASN A 399 19.27 7.25 -19.07
N ASN A 400 19.48 5.96 -18.82
CA ASN A 400 19.63 5.41 -17.47
C ASN A 400 21.12 5.22 -17.09
N ARG A 401 21.39 4.44 -16.04
CA ARG A 401 22.72 4.27 -15.45
C ARG A 401 23.23 2.83 -15.55
N LEU A 402 22.71 2.06 -16.50
CA LEU A 402 23.16 0.68 -16.74
C LEU A 402 24.62 0.68 -17.23
N ARG A 403 25.49 -0.07 -16.55
CA ARG A 403 26.95 0.02 -16.78
C ARG A 403 27.52 -1.22 -17.44
N ARG A 404 26.88 -2.37 -17.27
CA ARG A 404 27.39 -3.68 -17.68
C ARG A 404 26.26 -4.51 -18.31
N PRO A 405 26.57 -5.42 -19.24
CA PRO A 405 25.61 -6.37 -19.80
C PRO A 405 24.88 -7.20 -18.73
N ALA A 406 25.58 -7.58 -17.66
CA ALA A 406 25.00 -8.31 -16.53
C ALA A 406 23.83 -7.58 -15.86
N ASP A 407 23.78 -6.25 -15.94
CA ASP A 407 22.67 -5.44 -15.39
C ASP A 407 21.34 -5.73 -16.13
N LEU A 408 21.39 -6.30 -17.34
CA LEU A 408 20.26 -6.70 -18.18
C LEU A 408 19.96 -8.21 -18.14
N GLN A 409 20.74 -9.01 -17.39
CA GLN A 409 20.62 -10.47 -17.35
C GLN A 409 19.18 -10.99 -17.15
N PRO A 410 18.32 -10.37 -16.32
CA PRO A 410 16.95 -10.86 -16.10
C PRO A 410 16.07 -10.84 -17.34
N LEU A 411 16.35 -9.96 -18.32
CA LEU A 411 15.59 -9.86 -19.57
C LEU A 411 15.67 -11.15 -20.41
N ALA A 412 16.71 -11.97 -20.22
CA ALA A 412 16.83 -13.26 -20.90
C ALA A 412 15.68 -14.23 -20.57
N SER A 413 14.96 -14.00 -19.46
CA SER A 413 13.82 -14.80 -19.03
C SER A 413 12.46 -14.30 -19.56
N PHE A 414 12.43 -13.16 -20.26
CA PHE A 414 11.20 -12.52 -20.71
C PHE A 414 10.75 -13.17 -22.02
N PRO A 415 9.61 -13.89 -22.03
CA PRO A 415 9.27 -14.78 -23.15
C PRO A 415 8.82 -14.04 -24.42
N LYS A 416 8.33 -12.81 -24.30
CA LYS A 416 7.78 -12.02 -25.42
C LYS A 416 8.58 -10.75 -25.76
N LEU A 417 9.67 -10.46 -25.06
CA LEU A 417 10.41 -9.22 -25.26
C LEU A 417 11.06 -9.20 -26.65
N ALA A 418 10.60 -8.27 -27.50
CA ALA A 418 11.03 -8.15 -28.89
C ALA A 418 11.84 -6.87 -29.13
N HIS A 419 11.51 -5.79 -28.43
CA HIS A 419 12.10 -4.47 -28.63
C HIS A 419 12.71 -3.96 -27.33
N LEU A 420 14.01 -3.71 -27.34
CA LEU A 420 14.76 -3.14 -26.22
C LEU A 420 15.48 -1.87 -26.67
N ASN A 421 15.20 -0.76 -26.00
CA ASN A 421 15.94 0.48 -26.20
C ASN A 421 16.75 0.83 -24.95
N ILE A 422 18.07 0.90 -25.07
CA ILE A 422 18.99 1.24 -23.98
C ILE A 422 19.91 2.41 -24.36
N GLN A 423 19.56 3.19 -25.38
CA GLN A 423 20.34 4.33 -25.83
C GLN A 423 20.66 5.30 -24.69
N GLY A 424 21.86 5.88 -24.73
CA GLY A 424 22.29 6.84 -23.71
C GLY A 424 22.76 6.21 -22.38
N ASN A 425 22.70 4.88 -22.22
CA ASN A 425 23.29 4.24 -21.05
C ASN A 425 24.83 4.10 -21.15
N PRO A 426 25.56 4.11 -20.01
CA PRO A 426 27.00 3.87 -20.00
C PRO A 426 27.48 2.59 -20.70
N LEU A 427 26.73 1.48 -20.63
CA LEU A 427 27.12 0.24 -21.30
C LEU A 427 27.23 0.36 -22.83
N CYS A 428 26.49 1.28 -23.45
CA CYS A 428 26.49 1.45 -24.91
C CYS A 428 27.82 2.00 -25.44
N ARG A 429 28.69 2.50 -24.55
CA ARG A 429 30.05 2.96 -24.89
C ARG A 429 31.08 1.83 -24.90
N ILE A 430 30.70 0.63 -24.47
CA ILE A 430 31.60 -0.53 -24.42
C ILE A 430 31.84 -1.04 -25.86
N PRO A 431 33.11 -1.18 -26.32
CA PRO A 431 33.39 -1.73 -27.63
C PRO A 431 32.88 -3.18 -27.77
N GLY A 432 32.15 -3.49 -28.84
CA GLY A 432 31.63 -4.85 -29.08
C GLY A 432 30.36 -5.21 -28.30
N ILE A 433 29.74 -4.24 -27.60
CA ILE A 433 28.56 -4.46 -26.77
C ILE A 433 27.40 -5.15 -27.49
N GLN A 434 27.19 -4.85 -28.77
CA GLN A 434 26.11 -5.45 -29.56
C GLN A 434 26.23 -6.98 -29.65
N SER A 435 27.44 -7.52 -29.81
CA SER A 435 27.66 -8.96 -29.87
C SER A 435 27.43 -9.64 -28.52
N GLU A 436 27.82 -8.98 -27.43
CA GLU A 436 27.60 -9.48 -26.07
C GLU A 436 26.10 -9.46 -25.70
N LEU A 437 25.38 -8.39 -26.06
CA LEU A 437 23.94 -8.29 -25.87
C LEU A 437 23.17 -9.30 -26.73
N ALA A 438 23.59 -9.54 -27.98
CA ALA A 438 22.99 -10.56 -28.82
C ALA A 438 23.19 -11.98 -28.26
N ALA A 439 24.32 -12.24 -27.60
CA ALA A 439 24.56 -13.52 -26.92
C ALA A 439 23.75 -13.64 -25.62
N LEU A 440 23.60 -12.54 -24.88
CA LEU A 440 22.84 -12.48 -23.64
C LEU A 440 21.33 -12.59 -23.86
N LEU A 441 20.82 -11.91 -24.89
CA LEU A 441 19.40 -11.71 -25.19
C LEU A 441 19.08 -12.21 -26.61
N PRO A 442 19.26 -13.51 -26.91
CA PRO A 442 19.15 -14.03 -28.28
C PRO A 442 17.72 -13.96 -28.85
N ASN A 443 16.71 -13.84 -27.99
CA ASN A 443 15.31 -13.79 -28.39
C ASN A 443 14.80 -12.36 -28.65
N VAL A 444 15.59 -11.33 -28.33
CA VAL A 444 15.19 -9.92 -28.53
C VAL A 444 15.49 -9.52 -29.96
N ALA A 445 14.45 -9.24 -30.74
CA ALA A 445 14.55 -8.99 -32.17
C ALA A 445 15.30 -7.69 -32.51
N THR A 446 15.11 -6.64 -31.71
CA THR A 446 15.76 -5.33 -31.93
C THR A 446 16.30 -4.78 -30.61
N ILE A 447 17.59 -4.47 -30.60
CA ILE A 447 18.27 -3.81 -29.47
C ILE A 447 18.87 -2.49 -29.98
N LEU A 448 18.37 -1.36 -29.48
CA LEU A 448 18.90 -0.03 -29.77
C LEU A 448 19.91 0.35 -28.69
N THR A 449 21.18 0.51 -29.08
CA THR A 449 22.33 0.84 -28.21
C THR A 449 22.81 2.25 -28.42
#